data_AF-A0A7J2LZA0-F1
#
_entry.id   AF-A0A7J2LZA0-F1
#
_cell.length_a   1.000
_cell.length_b   1.000
_cell.length_c   1.000
_cell.angle_alpha   90.00
_cell.angle_beta   90.00
_cell.angle_gamma   90.00
#
_symmetry.space_group_name_H-M   'P 1'
#
loop_
_entity.id
_entity.type
_entity.pdbx_description
1 polymer ?
#
loop_
_entity_poly.entity_id
_entity_poly.type
_entity_poly.pdbx_seq_one_letter_code
_entity_poly.pdbx_strand_id
1 'polypeptide(L)' 'MRVVVIGNGTAGQTASAVAKKDSPDADVIVLEKNEYPSYHPCALPYVVSGRLPLDAAIER' A
#
# COMPACT_ATOMS: atom_id res chain seq x y z
N MET A 1 8.88 -5.03 19.72
CA MET A 1 9.37 -5.79 18.53
C MET A 1 9.44 -4.83 17.36
N ARG A 2 10.38 -5.00 16.42
CA ARG A 2 10.44 -4.21 15.19
C ARG A 2 10.20 -5.11 13.98
N VAL A 3 9.29 -4.70 13.11
CA VAL A 3 8.91 -5.40 11.88
C VAL A 3 9.19 -4.50 10.70
N VAL A 4 9.95 -4.99 9.72
CA VAL A 4 10.21 -4.26 8.48
C VAL A 4 9.56 -5.03 7.33
N VAL A 5 8.65 -4.36 6.63
CA VAL A 5 7.95 -4.89 5.45
C VAL A 5 8.54 -4.25 4.20
N ILE A 6 8.98 -5.08 3.25
CA ILE A 6 9.55 -4.61 1.97
C ILE A 6 8.49 -4.74 0.88
N GLY A 7 8.10 -3.61 0.31
CA GLY A 7 7.00 -3.46 -0.64
C GLY A 7 5.68 -3.10 0.05
N ASN A 8 4.99 -2.08 -0.45
CA ASN A 8 3.68 -1.62 0.02
C ASN A 8 2.55 -1.92 -0.99
N GLY A 9 2.69 -3.01 -1.75
CA GLY A 9 1.57 -3.60 -2.49
C GLY A 9 0.55 -4.25 -1.55
N THR A 10 -0.49 -4.87 -2.10
CA THR A 10 -1.61 -5.46 -1.34
C THR A 10 -1.15 -6.39 -0.20
N ALA A 11 -0.16 -7.24 -0.46
CA ALA A 11 0.36 -8.15 0.56
C ALA A 11 1.13 -7.40 1.66
N GLY A 12 1.94 -6.40 1.29
CA GLY A 12 2.72 -5.61 2.24
C GLY A 12 1.85 -4.77 3.17
N GLN A 13 0.82 -4.11 2.62
CA GLN A 13 -0.19 -3.39 3.39
C GLN A 13 -0.94 -4.31 4.34
N THR A 14 -1.34 -5.49 3.86
CA THR A 14 -2.05 -6.47 4.69
C THR A 14 -1.15 -6.96 5.83
N ALA A 15 0.11 -7.30 5.53
CA ALA A 15 1.06 -7.78 6.53
C ALA A 15 1.39 -6.72 7.58
N SER A 16 1.59 -5.47 7.18
CA SER A 16 1.89 -4.38 8.11
C SER A 16 0.69 -4.05 9.01
N ALA A 17 -0.52 -4.02 8.46
CA ALA A 17 -1.75 -3.79 9.20
C ALA A 17 -2.02 -4.91 10.23
N VAL A 18 -1.84 -6.18 9.83
CA VAL A 18 -1.99 -7.33 10.73
C VAL A 18 -0.92 -7.31 11.82
N ALA A 19 0.34 -7.06 11.47
CA ALA A 19 1.42 -6.97 12.46
C ALA A 19 1.15 -5.89 13.53
N LYS A 20 0.63 -4.73 13.12
CA LYS A 20 0.25 -3.65 14.04
C LYS A 20 -0.99 -3.98 14.86
N LYS A 21 -1.96 -4.71 14.29
CA LYS A 21 -3.17 -5.15 14.99
C LYS A 21 -2.85 -6.20 16.07
N ASP A 22 -2.03 -7.18 15.73
CA ASP A 22 -1.67 -8.28 16.63
C ASP A 22 -0.70 -7.82 17.72
N SER A 23 0.12 -6.82 17.43
CA SER A 23 1.05 -6.22 18.40
C SER A 23 1.04 -4.69 18.28
N PRO A 24 0.13 -4.01 19.00
CA PRO A 24 -0.03 -2.55 18.93
C PRO A 24 1.24 -1.76 19.25
N ASP A 25 2.10 -2.29 20.10
CA ASP A 25 3.38 -1.67 20.50
C ASP A 25 4.54 -2.00 19.53
N ALA A 26 4.31 -2.81 18.50
CA ALA A 26 5.34 -3.09 17.50
C ALA A 26 5.65 -1.83 16.69
N ASP A 27 6.94 -1.62 16.45
CA ASP A 27 7.43 -0.61 15.50
C ASP A 27 7.43 -1.24 14.09
N VAL A 28 6.47 -0.84 13.26
CA VAL A 28 6.23 -1.41 11.94
C VAL A 28 6.63 -0.39 10.88
N ILE A 29 7.66 -0.73 10.11
CA ILE A 29 8.22 0.13 9.06
C ILE A 29 7.94 -0.54 7.71
N VAL A 30 7.34 0.19 6.78
CA VAL A 30 7.14 -0.28 5.40
C VAL A 30 8.06 0.49 4.47
N LEU A 31 8.81 -0.21 3.64
CA LEU A 31 9.71 0.37 2.64
C LEU A 31 9.16 0.08 1.25
N GLU A 32 8.79 1.12 0.51
CA GLU A 32 8.33 1.03 -0.88
C GLU A 32 9.31 1.79 -1.78
N LYS A 33 9.65 1.20 -2.93
CA LYS A 33 10.60 1.79 -3.88
C LYS A 33 9.94 2.79 -4.82
N ASN A 34 8.64 2.63 -5.06
CA ASN A 34 7.90 3.43 -6.03
C ASN A 34 7.50 4.77 -5.44
N GLU A 35 7.37 5.77 -6.31
CA GLU A 35 7.02 7.15 -5.93
C GLU A 35 5.63 7.25 -5.26
N TYR A 36 4.69 6.40 -5.67
CA TYR A 36 3.37 6.27 -5.06
C TYR A 36 3.38 5.11 -4.07
N PRO A 37 3.42 5.38 -2.75
CA PRO A 37 3.53 4.31 -1.75
C PRO A 37 2.29 3.44 -1.73
N SER A 38 1.10 4.02 -1.91
CA SER A 38 -0.16 3.29 -1.99
C SER A 38 -0.93 3.70 -3.23
N TYR A 39 -1.31 2.71 -4.04
CA TYR A 39 -2.16 2.90 -5.21
C TYR A 39 -2.90 1.59 -5.49
N HIS A 40 -3.90 1.64 -6.37
CA HIS A 40 -4.72 0.50 -6.75
C HIS A 40 -4.35 0.04 -8.17
N PRO A 41 -3.43 -0.93 -8.36
CA PRO A 41 -3.09 -1.46 -9.68
C PRO A 41 -4.32 -1.94 -10.46
N CYS A 42 -5.30 -2.52 -9.76
CA CYS A 42 -6.55 -3.01 -10.32
C CYS A 42 -7.43 -1.89 -10.91
N ALA A 43 -7.21 -0.63 -10.52
CA ALA A 43 -7.94 0.52 -11.03
C ALA A 43 -7.33 1.10 -12.33
N LEU A 44 -6.06 0.79 -12.62
CA LEU A 44 -5.33 1.33 -13.77
C LEU A 44 -6.01 1.08 -15.12
N PRO A 45 -6.63 -0.10 -15.40
CA PRO A 45 -7.35 -0.29 -16.66
C PRO A 45 -8.48 0.73 -16.88
N TYR A 46 -9.16 1.16 -15.81
CA TYR A 46 -10.22 2.17 -15.90
C TYR A 46 -9.67 3.58 -16.09
N VAL A 47 -8.47 3.85 -15.55
CA VAL A 47 -7.73 5.10 -15.81
C VAL A 47 -7.32 5.17 -17.27
N VAL A 48 -6.70 4.11 -17.79
CA VAL A 48 -6.26 4.03 -19.18
C VAL A 48 -7.46 4.12 -20.15
N SER A 49 -8.61 3.57 -19.77
CA SER A 49 -9.84 3.69 -20.58
C SER A 49 -10.55 5.04 -20.46
N GLY A 50 -10.02 5.99 -19.67
CA GLY A 50 -10.64 7.31 -19.44
C GLY A 50 -11.94 7.27 -18.62
N ARG A 51 -12.23 6.15 -17.96
CA ARG A 51 -13.44 5.97 -17.12
C ARG A 51 -13.22 6.41 -15.67
N LEU A 52 -11.96 6.56 -15.27
CA LEU A 52 -11.54 6.99 -13.95
C LEU A 52 -10.40 8.00 -14.10
N PRO A 53 -10.35 9.09 -13.33
CA PRO A 53 -9.19 9.97 -13.32
C PRO A 53 -8.00 9.31 -12.58
N LEU A 54 -6.77 9.70 -12.92
CA LEU A 54 -5.54 9.07 -12.38
C LEU A 54 -5.41 9.21 -10.86
N ASP A 55 -5.82 10.34 -10.32
CA ASP A 55 -5.80 10.63 -8.88
C ASP A 55 -6.67 9.67 -8.07
N ALA A 56 -7.77 9.18 -8.65
CA ALA A 56 -8.63 8.19 -8.01
C ALA A 56 -8.00 6.78 -7.91
N ALA A 57 -6.86 6.52 -8.58
CA ALA A 57 -6.12 5.27 -8.43
C ALA A 57 -5.02 5.34 -7.37
N ILE A 58 -4.76 6.50 -6.76
CA ILE A 58 -3.67 6.72 -5.81
C ILE A 58 -4.28 7.03 -4.43
N GLU A 59 -3.83 6.31 -3.40
CA GLU A 59 -4.17 6.64 -2.01
C GLU A 59 -3.24 7.77 -1.55
N ARG A 60 -3.81 8.93 -1.25
CA ARG A 60 -3.11 10.11 -0.73
C ARG A 60 -3.09 10.13 0.80
#